data_AF-A0A924ZFV2-F1
#
_entry.id   AF-A0A924ZFV2-F1
#
_cell.length_a   1.000
_cell.length_b   1.000
_cell.length_c   1.000
_cell.angle_alpha   90.00
_cell.angle_beta   90.00
_cell.angle_gamma   90.00
#
_symmetry.space_group_name_H-M   'P 1'
#
loop_
_entity.id
_entity.type
_entity.pdbx_description
1 polymer ?
#
loop_
_entity_poly.entity_id
_entity_poly.type
_entity_poly.pdbx_seq_one_letter_code
_entity_poly.pdbx_strand_id
1 'polypeptide(L)'
;MEPNPIQPWVTRSASQTSLDPVIEWVGYASKAAEQACRIAGVLTLWRDLNAREVTTADMADAITLADFYLTEAARLSDGAKVSAEIERAEALRKWLVVRWPEPDILLRDVMHDCPICALREGPKARAATALLVQYGWLVAHDPQTVVGGTPRKEVWRIVRPNIAVRSPCVFGRIGRGRHTPT
;
A
#
# COMPACT_ATOMS: atom_id res chain seq x y z
N MET A 1 69.18 12.12 -12.32
CA MET A 1 68.31 11.54 -13.37
C MET A 1 67.33 10.65 -12.64
N GLU A 2 66.24 11.26 -12.19
CA GLU A 2 65.27 10.68 -11.28
C GLU A 2 64.05 10.27 -12.12
N PRO A 3 63.59 9.01 -12.10
CA PRO A 3 62.45 8.61 -12.89
C PRO A 3 61.15 9.11 -12.23
N ASN A 4 60.55 10.07 -12.92
CA ASN A 4 59.17 10.53 -12.91
C ASN A 4 58.11 9.50 -12.42
N PRO A 5 57.31 9.80 -11.38
CA PRO A 5 56.13 9.03 -11.04
C PRO A 5 54.91 9.59 -11.80
N ILE A 6 54.61 9.03 -12.96
CA ILE A 6 53.27 9.07 -13.52
C ILE A 6 52.69 7.67 -13.41
N GLN A 7 51.74 7.45 -12.51
CA GLN A 7 50.46 6.87 -12.91
C GLN A 7 49.30 7.37 -12.03
N PRO A 8 48.10 7.53 -12.62
CA PRO A 8 46.94 8.23 -12.08
C PRO A 8 45.89 7.25 -11.52
N TRP A 9 44.77 7.78 -11.01
CA TRP A 9 43.52 7.08 -10.71
C TRP A 9 43.62 5.86 -9.76
N VAL A 10 43.92 6.07 -8.47
CA VAL A 10 43.43 5.11 -7.47
C VAL A 10 41.90 5.19 -7.49
N THR A 11 41.29 4.16 -8.06
CA THR A 11 39.86 3.86 -8.00
C THR A 11 39.49 3.77 -6.52
N ARG A 12 38.90 4.84 -5.96
CA ARG A 12 37.98 4.63 -4.84
C ARG A 12 36.83 3.84 -5.45
N SER A 13 36.82 2.53 -5.23
CA SER A 13 35.57 1.80 -5.26
C SER A 13 34.67 2.47 -4.24
N ALA A 14 33.83 3.38 -4.71
CA ALA A 14 32.65 3.78 -3.97
C ALA A 14 31.88 2.48 -3.76
N SER A 15 32.08 1.84 -2.61
CA SER A 15 31.05 1.00 -2.05
C SER A 15 29.86 1.93 -1.91
N GLN A 16 28.95 1.84 -2.88
CA GLN A 16 27.62 2.43 -2.82
C GLN A 16 26.89 1.70 -1.69
N THR A 17 27.26 2.03 -0.45
CA THR A 17 26.42 1.76 0.70
C THR A 17 25.30 2.78 0.56
N SER A 18 24.12 2.34 0.13
CA SER A 18 22.91 3.17 0.13
C SER A 18 22.70 3.69 1.56
N LEU A 19 23.09 4.94 1.80
CA LEU A 19 22.90 5.65 3.08
C LEU A 19 21.46 6.17 3.23
N ASP A 20 20.55 5.70 2.39
CA ASP A 20 19.18 6.15 2.31
C ASP A 20 18.27 5.77 3.51
N PRO A 21 18.59 4.82 4.41
CA PRO A 21 17.71 4.57 5.56
C PRO A 21 18.07 5.39 6.81
N VAL A 22 19.13 6.20 6.83
CA VAL A 22 19.50 6.95 8.05
C VAL A 22 18.92 8.38 8.03
N ILE A 23 18.78 8.99 6.85
CA ILE A 23 18.40 10.40 6.71
C ILE A 23 16.94 10.67 7.11
N GLU A 24 16.03 9.72 6.83
CA GLU A 24 14.60 9.88 7.15
C GLU A 24 14.33 9.90 8.67
N TRP A 25 15.04 9.05 9.43
CA TRP A 25 14.82 8.89 10.87
C TRP A 25 15.45 10.00 11.69
N VAL A 26 16.49 10.67 11.19
CA VAL A 26 17.12 11.82 11.86
C VAL A 26 16.13 12.98 12.03
N GLY A 27 15.27 13.22 11.04
CA GLY A 27 14.22 14.23 11.13
C GLY A 27 13.17 13.91 12.19
N TYR A 28 12.77 12.64 12.28
CA TYR A 28 11.79 12.14 13.25
C TYR A 28 12.35 12.12 14.68
N ALA A 29 13.59 11.65 14.86
CA ALA A 29 14.32 11.68 16.12
C ALA A 29 14.55 13.12 16.61
N SER A 30 14.92 14.03 15.71
CA SER A 30 15.09 15.44 16.05
C SER A 30 13.78 16.07 16.52
N LYS A 31 12.64 15.69 15.93
CA LYS A 31 11.32 16.15 16.38
C LYS A 31 10.91 15.53 17.71
N ALA A 32 11.18 14.24 17.93
CA ALA A 32 10.93 13.61 19.22
C ALA A 32 11.74 14.27 20.35
N ALA A 33 13.03 14.57 20.11
CA ALA A 33 13.88 15.26 21.06
C ALA A 33 13.38 16.69 21.37
N GLU A 34 12.96 17.43 20.35
CA GLU A 34 12.34 18.75 20.55
C GLU A 34 11.06 18.67 21.41
N GLN A 35 10.20 17.68 21.16
CA GLN A 35 8.98 17.48 21.95
C GLN A 35 9.31 17.13 23.41
N ALA A 36 10.28 16.24 23.64
CA ALA A 36 10.75 15.91 24.98
C ALA A 36 11.25 17.16 25.73
N CYS A 37 12.04 18.03 25.08
CA CYS A 37 12.48 19.29 25.69
C CYS A 37 11.32 20.21 26.06
N ARG A 38 10.28 20.31 25.21
CA ARG A 38 9.09 21.13 25.48
C ARG A 38 8.28 20.59 26.66
N ILE A 39 8.08 19.28 26.71
CA ILE A 39 7.41 18.61 27.83
C ILE A 39 8.21 18.81 29.12
N ALA A 40 9.54 18.67 29.07
CA ALA A 40 10.41 18.86 30.23
C ALA A 40 10.26 20.27 30.81
N GLY A 41 10.27 21.30 29.96
CA GLY A 41 10.04 22.69 30.39
C GLY A 41 8.66 22.88 31.05
N VAL A 42 7.61 22.24 30.51
CA VAL A 42 6.27 22.27 31.12
C VAL A 42 6.25 21.57 32.47
N LEU A 43 6.85 20.37 32.58
CA LEU A 43 6.92 19.63 33.84
C LEU A 43 7.68 20.40 34.91
N THR A 44 8.82 21.01 34.55
CA THR A 44 9.62 21.84 35.45
C THR A 44 8.81 23.03 35.97
N LEU A 45 8.16 23.80 35.09
CA LEU A 45 7.34 24.95 35.52
C LEU A 45 6.07 24.55 36.27
N TRP A 46 5.51 23.39 35.96
CA TRP A 46 4.36 22.85 36.69
C TRP A 46 4.71 22.50 38.14
N ARG A 47 5.94 22.03 38.39
CA ARG A 47 6.44 21.74 39.74
C ARG A 47 6.84 23.01 40.49
N ASP A 48 7.54 23.93 39.83
CA ASP A 48 7.94 25.22 40.39
C ASP A 48 8.02 26.31 39.31
N LEU A 49 7.18 27.33 39.44
CA LEU A 49 7.12 28.46 38.50
C LEU A 49 8.37 29.36 38.55
N ASN A 50 9.17 29.28 39.63
CA ASN A 50 10.40 30.04 39.76
C ASN A 50 11.64 29.24 39.33
N ALA A 51 11.46 28.00 38.85
CA ALA A 51 12.55 27.17 38.38
C ALA A 51 13.30 27.84 37.22
N ARG A 52 14.62 27.95 37.35
CA ARG A 52 15.48 28.60 36.36
C ARG A 52 16.10 27.64 35.36
N GLU A 53 16.10 26.35 35.67
CA GLU A 53 16.70 25.29 34.86
C GLU A 53 15.84 24.03 34.90
N VAL A 54 15.88 23.26 33.81
CA VAL A 54 15.23 21.96 33.72
C VAL A 54 16.14 20.92 34.38
N THR A 55 15.60 20.19 35.35
CA THR A 55 16.35 19.15 36.04
C THR A 55 16.55 17.92 35.14
N THR A 56 17.57 17.11 35.44
CA THR A 56 17.77 15.83 34.76
C THR A 56 16.59 14.88 34.95
N ALA A 57 15.91 14.94 36.10
CA ALA A 57 14.73 14.14 36.39
C ALA A 57 13.54 14.55 35.50
N ASP A 58 13.25 15.85 35.39
CA ASP A 58 12.16 16.32 34.53
C ASP A 58 12.42 16.03 33.05
N MET A 59 13.68 16.11 32.61
CA MET A 59 14.06 15.72 31.26
C MET A 59 13.86 14.21 31.02
N ALA A 60 14.22 13.36 31.98
CA ALA A 60 14.02 11.91 31.87
C ALA A 60 12.52 11.53 31.83
N ASP A 61 11.71 12.17 32.67
CA ASP A 61 10.24 11.99 32.67
C ASP A 61 9.65 12.40 31.31
N ALA A 62 10.10 13.53 30.77
CA ALA A 62 9.64 14.04 29.49
C ALA A 62 10.06 13.17 28.29
N ILE A 63 11.28 12.63 28.29
CA ILE A 63 11.74 11.67 27.29
C ILE A 63 10.87 10.41 27.32
N THR A 64 10.58 9.90 28.52
CA THR A 64 9.73 8.72 28.69
C THR A 64 8.34 8.95 28.10
N LEU A 65 7.75 10.12 28.34
CA LEU A 65 6.43 10.46 27.81
C LEU A 65 6.45 10.62 26.28
N ALA A 66 7.48 11.29 25.74
CA ALA A 66 7.64 11.47 24.30
C ALA A 66 7.81 10.11 23.59
N ASP A 67 8.62 9.21 24.14
CA ASP A 67 8.86 7.86 23.62
C ASP A 67 7.59 7.00 23.64
N PHE A 68 6.81 7.07 24.71
CA PHE A 68 5.51 6.40 24.80
C PHE A 68 4.58 6.83 23.65
N TYR A 69 4.40 8.13 23.43
CA TYR A 69 3.52 8.62 22.37
C TYR A 69 4.07 8.34 20.96
N LEU A 70 5.39 8.33 20.80
CA LEU A 70 6.04 7.95 19.55
C LEU A 70 5.73 6.49 19.19
N THR A 71 5.90 5.61 20.17
CA THR A 71 5.61 4.18 20.04
C THR A 71 4.13 3.95 19.75
N GLU A 72 3.24 4.67 20.41
CA GLU A 72 1.81 4.54 20.18
C GLU A 72 1.40 5.03 18.79
N ALA A 73 2.00 6.13 18.30
CA ALA A 73 1.79 6.60 16.94
C ALA A 73 2.28 5.58 15.89
N ALA A 74 3.43 4.94 16.12
CA ALA A 74 3.92 3.86 15.27
C ALA A 74 2.96 2.67 15.25
N ARG A 75 2.48 2.24 16.43
CA ARG A 75 1.51 1.14 16.57
C ARG A 75 0.22 1.40 15.80
N LEU A 76 -0.32 2.62 15.88
CA LEU A 76 -1.53 3.01 15.15
C LEU A 76 -1.30 3.08 13.64
N SER A 77 -0.12 3.55 13.22
CA SER A 77 0.26 3.64 11.81
C SER A 77 0.38 2.25 11.15
N ASP A 78 0.96 1.29 11.86
CA ASP A 78 1.04 -0.11 11.40
C ASP A 78 -0.35 -0.72 11.22
N GLY A 79 -1.27 -0.49 12.16
CA GLY A 79 -2.67 -0.94 12.04
C GLY A 79 -3.40 -0.31 10.84
N ALA A 80 -3.18 0.97 10.57
CA ALA A 80 -3.76 1.68 9.42
C ALA A 80 -3.20 1.20 8.07
N LYS A 81 -1.95 0.74 8.03
CA LYS A 81 -1.37 0.16 6.80
C LYS A 81 -2.10 -1.12 6.39
N VAL A 82 -2.46 -1.97 7.35
CA VAL A 82 -3.23 -3.19 7.11
C VAL A 82 -4.62 -2.86 6.57
N SER A 83 -5.29 -1.83 7.11
CA SER A 83 -6.61 -1.42 6.58
C SER A 83 -6.50 -0.90 5.14
N ALA A 84 -5.47 -0.13 4.80
CA ALA A 84 -5.25 0.38 3.44
C ALA A 84 -4.95 -0.72 2.40
N GLU A 85 -4.33 -1.84 2.79
CA GLU A 85 -4.14 -3.00 1.91
C GLU A 85 -5.46 -3.74 1.65
N ILE A 86 -6.26 -3.94 2.71
CA ILE A 86 -7.57 -4.58 2.62
C ILE A 86 -8.53 -3.73 1.78
N GLU A 87 -8.59 -2.42 1.99
CA GLU A 87 -9.43 -1.51 1.21
C GLU A 87 -9.11 -1.55 -0.29
N ARG A 88 -7.82 -1.55 -0.64
CA ARG A 88 -7.37 -1.69 -2.03
C ARG A 88 -7.79 -3.01 -2.66
N ALA A 89 -7.61 -4.11 -1.94
CA ALA A 89 -8.03 -5.43 -2.40
C ALA A 89 -9.56 -5.52 -2.55
N GLU A 90 -10.32 -4.94 -1.62
CA GLU A 90 -11.78 -4.92 -1.70
C GLU A 90 -12.27 -4.08 -2.89
N ALA A 91 -11.66 -2.92 -3.12
CA ALA A 91 -11.95 -2.09 -4.28
C ALA A 91 -11.63 -2.81 -5.59
N LEU A 92 -10.50 -3.53 -5.66
CA LEU A 92 -10.16 -4.39 -6.79
C LEU A 92 -11.21 -5.48 -7.02
N ARG A 93 -11.62 -6.19 -5.97
CA ARG A 93 -12.67 -7.22 -6.04
C ARG A 93 -13.98 -6.65 -6.58
N LYS A 94 -14.43 -5.51 -6.07
CA LYS A 94 -15.65 -4.83 -6.53
C LYS A 94 -15.57 -4.51 -8.03
N TRP A 95 -14.44 -3.98 -8.48
CA TRP A 95 -14.22 -3.70 -9.90
C TRP A 95 -14.25 -4.97 -10.76
N LEU A 96 -13.57 -6.05 -10.33
CA LEU A 96 -13.54 -7.33 -11.04
C LEU A 96 -14.94 -7.94 -11.20
N VAL A 97 -15.78 -7.86 -10.17
CA VAL A 97 -17.14 -8.42 -10.21
C VAL A 97 -18.09 -7.57 -11.06
N VAL A 98 -17.97 -6.24 -11.01
CA VAL A 98 -18.95 -5.33 -11.63
C VAL A 98 -18.59 -4.95 -13.06
N ARG A 99 -17.31 -4.76 -13.37
CA ARG A 99 -16.87 -4.14 -14.63
C ARG A 99 -16.01 -5.04 -15.52
N TRP A 100 -15.35 -6.04 -14.96
CA TRP A 100 -14.48 -6.91 -15.76
C TRP A 100 -15.30 -7.96 -16.51
N PRO A 101 -15.25 -8.03 -17.84
CA PRO A 101 -16.08 -8.95 -18.62
C PRO A 101 -15.52 -10.37 -18.64
N GLU A 102 -14.20 -10.52 -18.65
CA GLU A 102 -13.55 -11.82 -18.86
C GLU A 102 -13.51 -12.69 -17.59
N PRO A 103 -13.40 -14.03 -17.73
CA PRO A 103 -13.27 -14.94 -16.59
C PRO A 103 -11.88 -14.89 -15.95
N ASP A 104 -10.87 -14.45 -16.71
CA ASP A 104 -9.48 -14.39 -16.31
C ASP A 104 -8.98 -12.93 -16.32
N ILE A 105 -8.00 -12.64 -15.46
CA ILE A 105 -7.40 -11.31 -15.32
C ILE A 105 -5.87 -11.44 -15.26
N LEU A 106 -5.17 -10.55 -15.98
CA LEU A 106 -3.71 -10.43 -15.91
C LEU A 106 -3.28 -9.29 -14.98
N LEU A 107 -2.06 -9.37 -14.44
CA LEU A 107 -1.52 -8.28 -13.61
C LEU A 107 -1.47 -6.95 -14.38
N ARG A 108 -1.15 -7.00 -15.67
CA ARG A 108 -1.14 -5.83 -16.56
C ARG A 108 -2.49 -5.13 -16.60
N ASP A 109 -3.57 -5.89 -16.71
CA ASP A 109 -4.93 -5.36 -16.82
C ASP A 109 -5.33 -4.70 -15.49
N VAL A 110 -4.95 -5.30 -14.37
CA VAL A 110 -5.10 -4.69 -13.03
C VAL A 110 -4.37 -3.35 -12.95
N MET A 111 -3.14 -3.26 -13.48
CA MET A 111 -2.35 -2.03 -13.43
C MET A 111 -2.83 -0.94 -14.40
N HIS A 112 -3.37 -1.33 -15.56
CA HIS A 112 -3.70 -0.39 -16.63
C HIS A 112 -5.18 0.01 -16.64
N ASP A 113 -6.07 -0.99 -16.57
CA ASP A 113 -7.51 -0.82 -16.80
C ASP A 113 -8.30 -0.63 -15.50
N CYS A 114 -7.71 -0.96 -14.35
CA CYS A 114 -8.34 -0.68 -13.07
C CYS A 114 -8.40 0.84 -12.81
N PRO A 115 -9.54 1.39 -12.40
CA PRO A 115 -9.69 2.81 -12.10
C PRO A 115 -8.97 3.24 -10.80
N ILE A 116 -8.43 2.29 -10.03
CA ILE A 116 -7.77 2.56 -8.75
C ILE A 116 -6.32 2.96 -9.01
N CYS A 117 -6.02 4.27 -8.92
CA CYS A 117 -4.70 4.82 -9.22
C CYS A 117 -3.56 4.15 -8.43
N ALA A 118 -3.79 3.76 -7.17
CA ALA A 118 -2.78 3.10 -6.34
C ALA A 118 -2.37 1.70 -6.84
N LEU A 119 -3.18 1.05 -7.68
CA LEU A 119 -2.87 -0.26 -8.26
C LEU A 119 -2.09 -0.16 -9.58
N ARG A 120 -1.77 1.05 -10.05
CA ARG A 120 -0.85 1.24 -11.18
C ARG A 120 0.59 0.85 -10.83
N GLU A 121 0.92 0.85 -9.55
CA GLU A 121 2.21 0.40 -9.03
C GLU A 121 2.23 -1.13 -8.89
N GLY A 122 3.20 -1.77 -9.55
CA GLY A 122 3.32 -3.24 -9.59
C GLY A 122 3.33 -3.92 -8.21
N PRO A 123 4.08 -3.44 -7.21
CA PRO A 123 4.08 -4.05 -5.87
C PRO A 123 2.72 -4.00 -5.19
N LYS A 124 2.01 -2.87 -5.28
CA LYS A 124 0.68 -2.69 -4.68
C LYS A 124 -0.37 -3.53 -5.38
N ALA A 125 -0.29 -3.65 -6.71
CA ALA A 125 -1.14 -4.55 -7.49
C ALA A 125 -0.93 -6.01 -7.09
N ARG A 126 0.32 -6.47 -7.02
CA ARG A 126 0.66 -7.84 -6.59
C ARG A 126 0.17 -8.14 -5.18
N ALA A 127 0.36 -7.21 -4.24
CA ALA A 127 -0.12 -7.37 -2.87
C ALA A 127 -1.66 -7.50 -2.81
N ALA A 128 -2.38 -6.64 -3.51
CA ALA A 128 -3.84 -6.71 -3.57
C ALA A 128 -4.33 -8.01 -4.21
N THR A 129 -3.73 -8.44 -5.32
CA THR A 129 -4.05 -9.70 -5.99
C THR A 129 -3.74 -10.91 -5.12
N ALA A 130 -2.60 -10.93 -4.43
CA ALA A 130 -2.23 -11.99 -3.51
C ALA A 130 -3.23 -12.13 -2.36
N LEU A 131 -3.71 -11.01 -1.81
CA LEU A 131 -4.74 -11.01 -0.77
C LEU A 131 -6.05 -11.62 -1.29
N LEU A 132 -6.46 -11.28 -2.52
CA LEU A 132 -7.65 -11.86 -3.14
C LEU A 132 -7.50 -13.36 -3.42
N VAL A 133 -6.29 -13.83 -3.75
CA VAL A 133 -6.00 -15.27 -3.89
C VAL A 133 -6.09 -15.98 -2.53
N GLN A 134 -5.50 -15.41 -1.48
CA GLN A 134 -5.52 -15.97 -0.14
C GLN A 134 -6.96 -16.18 0.38
N TYR A 135 -7.86 -15.24 0.10
CA TYR A 135 -9.27 -15.32 0.48
C TYR A 135 -10.16 -16.03 -0.56
N GLY A 136 -9.59 -16.62 -1.60
CA GLY A 136 -10.32 -17.44 -2.59
C GLY A 136 -11.19 -16.68 -3.59
N TRP A 137 -10.99 -15.36 -3.73
CA TRP A 137 -11.66 -14.55 -4.76
C TRP A 137 -11.00 -14.70 -6.14
N LEU A 138 -9.71 -15.03 -6.15
CA LEU A 138 -8.91 -15.30 -7.33
C LEU A 138 -8.24 -16.67 -7.19
N VAL A 139 -8.13 -17.41 -8.29
CA VAL A 139 -7.39 -18.67 -8.34
C VAL A 139 -6.25 -18.48 -9.32
N ALA A 140 -5.01 -18.68 -8.84
CA ALA A 140 -3.85 -18.65 -9.72
C ALA A 140 -3.97 -19.77 -10.76
N HIS A 141 -3.75 -19.43 -12.03
CA HIS A 141 -3.59 -20.44 -13.07
C HIS A 141 -2.22 -21.08 -12.98
N ASP A 142 -2.10 -22.29 -13.54
CA ASP A 142 -0.80 -22.93 -13.75
C ASP A 142 0.10 -21.98 -14.60
N PRO A 143 1.40 -21.83 -14.28
CA PRO A 143 2.31 -20.97 -15.04
C PRO A 143 2.40 -21.27 -16.56
N GLN A 144 1.82 -22.39 -17.03
CA GLN A 144 1.71 -22.73 -18.45
C GLN A 144 0.35 -22.41 -19.09
N THR A 145 -0.61 -21.82 -18.38
CA THR A 145 -1.92 -21.49 -18.94
C THR A 145 -1.83 -20.40 -20.01
N VAL A 146 -2.35 -20.72 -21.19
CA VAL A 146 -2.44 -19.81 -22.33
C VAL A 146 -3.77 -19.07 -22.29
N VAL A 147 -3.74 -17.77 -21.97
CA VAL A 147 -4.91 -16.88 -22.10
C VAL A 147 -4.69 -16.00 -23.33
N GLY A 148 -5.65 -15.99 -24.26
CA GLY A 148 -5.56 -15.21 -25.50
C GLY A 148 -4.41 -15.64 -26.44
N GLY A 149 -3.97 -16.91 -26.39
CA GLY A 149 -2.97 -17.47 -27.30
C GLY A 149 -1.50 -17.23 -26.91
N THR A 150 -1.20 -16.55 -25.79
CA THR A 150 0.17 -16.36 -25.28
C THR A 150 0.31 -16.89 -23.85
N PRO A 151 1.35 -17.67 -23.50
CA PRO A 151 1.60 -18.08 -22.11
C PRO A 151 2.02 -16.87 -21.27
N ARG A 152 1.40 -16.71 -20.10
CA ARG A 152 1.64 -15.57 -19.21
C ARG A 152 1.80 -16.08 -17.77
N LYS A 153 2.86 -15.62 -17.09
CA LYS A 153 3.22 -16.06 -15.72
C LYS A 153 2.25 -15.61 -14.63
N GLU A 154 1.47 -14.55 -14.85
CA GLU A 154 0.68 -13.88 -13.82
C GLU A 154 -0.76 -13.69 -14.31
N VAL A 155 -1.51 -14.79 -14.24
CA VAL A 155 -2.90 -14.89 -14.67
C VAL A 155 -3.71 -15.52 -13.55
N TRP A 156 -4.87 -14.95 -13.27
CA TRP A 156 -5.78 -15.45 -12.26
C TRP A 156 -7.18 -15.62 -12.84
N ARG A 157 -7.86 -16.70 -12.45
CA ARG A 157 -9.29 -16.92 -12.69
C ARG A 157 -10.10 -16.23 -11.60
N ILE A 158 -11.13 -15.51 -11.99
CA ILE A 158 -12.03 -14.82 -11.06
C ILE A 158 -13.08 -15.81 -10.55
N VAL A 159 -13.17 -15.96 -9.23
CA VAL A 159 -14.23 -16.73 -8.59
C VAL A 159 -15.46 -15.83 -8.43
N ARG A 160 -16.38 -15.91 -9.40
CA ARG A 160 -17.67 -15.25 -9.29
C ARG A 160 -18.59 -16.19 -8.48
N PRO A 161 -19.10 -15.77 -7.31
CA PRO A 161 -20.15 -16.54 -6.66
C PRO A 161 -21.32 -16.64 -7.65
N ASN A 162 -21.81 -17.86 -7.88
CA ASN A 162 -22.96 -18.12 -8.73
C ASN A 162 -24.22 -17.54 -8.04
N ILE A 163 -24.34 -16.22 -8.06
CA ILE A 163 -25.60 -15.56 -7.81
C ILE A 163 -26.40 -15.86 -9.06
N ALA A 164 -27.34 -16.80 -8.94
CA ALA A 164 -28.39 -16.96 -9.93
C ALA A 164 -29.17 -15.64 -9.99
N VAL A 165 -28.66 -14.68 -10.76
CA VAL A 165 -29.41 -13.51 -11.17
C VAL A 165 -30.48 -14.09 -12.08
N ARG A 166 -31.68 -14.33 -11.52
CA ARG A 166 -32.87 -14.56 -12.32
C ARG A 166 -32.87 -13.48 -13.40
N SER A 167 -32.68 -13.91 -14.65
CA SER A 167 -32.80 -13.02 -15.80
C SER A 167 -34.10 -12.22 -15.64
N PRO A 168 -34.12 -10.90 -15.91
CA PRO A 168 -35.39 -10.22 -16.04
C PRO A 168 -36.16 -10.97 -17.11
N CYS A 169 -37.30 -11.56 -16.74
CA CYS A 169 -38.20 -12.19 -17.68
C CYS A 169 -38.39 -11.24 -18.85
N VAL A 170 -37.97 -11.64 -20.04
CA VAL A 170 -38.26 -10.91 -21.28
C VAL A 170 -39.78 -10.94 -21.41
N PHE A 171 -40.42 -9.82 -21.06
CA PHE A 171 -41.86 -9.65 -21.20
C PHE A 171 -42.16 -9.61 -22.70
N GLY A 172 -42.49 -10.77 -23.25
CA GLY A 172 -42.91 -10.94 -24.63
C GLY A 172 -44.11 -10.04 -24.92
N ARG A 173 -43.89 -9.02 -25.74
CA ARG A 173 -44.95 -8.14 -26.23
C ARG A 173 -45.80 -8.95 -27.22
N ILE A 174 -46.92 -9.46 -26.73
CA ILE A 174 -47.97 -10.09 -27.54
C ILE A 174 -48.47 -9.04 -28.56
N GLY A 175 -48.21 -9.29 -29.84
CA GLY A 175 -48.69 -8.46 -30.94
C GLY A 175 -50.21 -8.60 -31.09
N ARG A 176 -50.95 -7.48 -30.98
CA ARG A 176 -52.36 -7.43 -31.40
C ARG A 176 -52.43 -7.39 -32.92
N GLY A 177 -52.95 -8.47 -33.52
CA GLY A 177 -53.36 -8.47 -34.92
C GLY A 177 -54.52 -7.50 -35.12
N ARG A 178 -54.42 -6.62 -36.12
CA ARG A 178 -55.52 -5.79 -36.58
C ARG A 178 -56.34 -6.59 -37.58
N HIS A 179 -57.60 -6.85 -37.25
CA HIS A 179 -58.61 -7.33 -38.19
C HIS A 179 -59.06 -6.14 -39.04
N THR A 180 -58.92 -6.24 -40.36
CA THR A 180 -59.63 -5.39 -41.32
C THR A 180 -60.86 -6.15 -41.82
N PRO A 181 -62.08 -5.56 -41.78
CA PRO A 181 -63.24 -6.14 -42.45
C PRO A 181 -63.31 -5.62 -43.89
N THR A 182 -63.63 -6.52 -44.81
CA THR A 182 -64.25 -6.24 -46.11
C THR A 182 -65.67 -6.74 -46.06
#